data_AF-A0A2R7QLJ7-F1
#
_entry.id   AF-A0A2R7QLJ7-F1
#
_cell.length_a   1.000
_cell.length_b   1.000
_cell.length_c   1.000
_cell.angle_alpha   90.00
_cell.angle_beta   90.00
_cell.angle_gamma   90.00
#
_symmetry.space_group_name_H-M   'P 1'
#
loop_
_entity.id
_entity.type
_entity.pdbx_description
1 polymer ?
#
loop_
_entity_poly.entity_id
_entity_poly.type
_entity_poly.pdbx_seq_one_letter_code
_entity_poly.pdbx_strand_id
1 'polypeptide(L)'
;MSRLHVSLLLIGVLVPGLASCASPAGRYQQALVKEQQGVPCFGVPAAREGDAPAKITGVSVMEVGSGGAAIWERDFLRDGQAEPTLAPDQCLRYGDGGTSPPPRLQPGKRYQVELWGSAPAKRGAPQSRWFNGYFCVVDSGGAPTVNAVLQGRDGTLRWDACGSAAQPVGRAGR
;
A
#
# COMPACT_ATOMS: atom_id res chain seq x y z
N MET A 1 47.92 14.80 -59.65
CA MET A 1 47.81 14.98 -58.19
C MET A 1 46.61 15.88 -57.92
N SER A 2 45.62 15.41 -57.16
CA SER A 2 44.66 16.18 -56.34
C SER A 2 43.54 15.24 -55.87
N ARG A 3 43.58 14.86 -54.60
CA ARG A 3 42.53 14.09 -53.91
C ARG A 3 41.67 15.09 -53.13
N LEU A 4 40.44 15.34 -53.61
CA LEU A 4 39.44 16.08 -52.84
C LEU A 4 38.78 15.12 -51.85
N HIS A 5 38.95 15.46 -50.57
CA HIS A 5 38.38 14.81 -49.41
C HIS A 5 36.89 15.19 -49.31
N VAL A 6 36.01 14.19 -49.18
CA VAL A 6 34.63 14.41 -48.74
C VAL A 6 34.44 13.68 -47.42
N SER A 7 34.48 14.46 -46.35
CA SER A 7 34.23 14.02 -44.97
C SER A 7 32.76 13.69 -44.79
N LEU A 8 32.44 12.40 -44.66
CA LEU A 8 31.10 11.96 -44.22
C LEU A 8 31.01 12.12 -42.70
N LEU A 9 30.38 13.19 -42.24
CA LEU A 9 29.94 13.38 -40.85
C LEU A 9 28.73 12.49 -40.58
N LEU A 10 28.97 11.29 -40.04
CA LEU A 10 27.94 10.46 -39.43
C LEU A 10 27.68 10.97 -38.00
N ILE A 11 26.69 11.83 -37.85
CA ILE A 11 26.14 12.22 -36.55
C ILE A 11 25.31 11.04 -36.06
N GLY A 12 25.92 10.18 -35.25
CA GLY A 12 25.22 9.16 -34.48
C GLY A 12 24.36 9.84 -33.41
N VAL A 13 23.06 9.93 -33.65
CA VAL A 13 22.09 10.33 -32.64
C VAL A 13 22.05 9.22 -31.58
N LEU A 14 22.85 9.39 -30.52
CA LEU A 14 22.70 8.67 -29.26
C LEU A 14 21.34 9.08 -28.67
N VAL A 15 20.31 8.29 -28.95
CA VAL A 15 19.07 8.34 -28.17
C VAL A 15 19.41 7.76 -26.80
N PRO A 16 19.43 8.54 -25.70
CA PRO A 16 19.55 7.96 -24.39
C PRO A 16 18.29 7.13 -24.17
N GLY A 17 18.47 5.81 -24.06
CA GLY A 17 17.41 4.91 -23.69
C GLY A 17 16.77 5.43 -22.41
N LEU A 18 15.52 5.86 -22.50
CA LEU A 18 14.68 6.10 -21.34
C LEU A 18 14.57 4.77 -20.61
N ALA A 19 15.46 4.56 -19.63
CA ALA A 19 15.29 3.51 -18.65
C ALA A 19 13.97 3.82 -17.95
N SER A 20 12.91 3.19 -18.44
CA SER A 20 11.59 3.26 -17.83
C SER A 20 11.78 2.77 -16.40
N CYS A 21 11.64 3.67 -15.43
CA CYS A 21 11.61 3.36 -14.00
C CYS A 21 10.34 2.57 -13.68
N ALA A 22 10.12 1.44 -14.35
CA ALA A 22 9.12 0.48 -13.97
C ALA A 22 9.53 -0.05 -12.60
N SER A 23 8.67 0.17 -11.61
CA SER A 23 8.90 -0.43 -10.29
C SER A 23 9.05 -1.94 -10.45
N PRO A 24 9.96 -2.59 -9.69
CA PRO A 24 10.10 -4.04 -9.72
C PRO A 24 8.73 -4.70 -9.55
N ALA A 25 8.46 -5.73 -10.35
CA ALA A 25 7.23 -6.50 -10.26
C ALA A 25 7.00 -6.95 -8.81
N GLY A 26 5.80 -6.69 -8.28
CA GLY A 26 5.42 -7.05 -6.92
C GLY A 26 5.93 -6.12 -5.81
N ARG A 27 6.57 -4.97 -6.14
CA ARG A 27 6.92 -3.95 -5.12
C ARG A 27 5.69 -3.45 -4.38
N TYR A 28 4.60 -3.21 -5.12
CA TYR A 28 3.30 -2.83 -4.59
C TYR A 28 2.36 -4.02 -4.68
N GLN A 29 1.75 -4.37 -3.57
CA GLN A 29 0.78 -5.45 -3.44
C GLN A 29 -0.45 -4.95 -2.70
N GLN A 30 -1.55 -5.69 -2.78
CA GLN A 30 -2.74 -5.37 -2.02
C GLN A 30 -2.56 -5.83 -0.56
N ALA A 31 -2.86 -4.98 0.42
CA ALA A 31 -2.98 -5.40 1.82
C ALA A 31 -4.32 -6.10 2.06
N LEU A 32 -4.36 -7.03 3.01
CA LEU A 32 -5.61 -7.58 3.53
C LEU A 32 -6.14 -6.64 4.62
N VAL A 33 -7.42 -6.28 4.52
CA VAL A 33 -8.14 -5.60 5.60
C VAL A 33 -9.21 -6.56 6.10
N LYS A 34 -9.16 -6.88 7.39
CA LYS A 34 -10.14 -7.73 8.09
C LYS A 34 -10.79 -6.92 9.21
N GLU A 35 -11.96 -7.36 9.64
CA GLU A 35 -12.64 -6.85 10.82
C GLU A 35 -12.37 -7.81 11.99
N GLN A 36 -12.01 -7.27 13.15
CA GLN A 36 -11.88 -8.02 14.40
C GLN A 36 -12.47 -7.23 15.57
N GLN A 37 -13.65 -7.62 16.06
CA GLN A 37 -14.31 -7.00 17.22
C GLN A 37 -14.52 -5.47 17.08
N GLY A 38 -15.05 -5.02 15.94
CA GLY A 38 -15.31 -3.63 15.57
C GLY A 38 -14.07 -2.82 15.14
N VAL A 39 -12.89 -3.45 15.01
CA VAL A 39 -11.63 -2.76 14.71
C VAL A 39 -10.96 -3.35 13.46
N PRO A 40 -10.44 -2.51 12.54
CA PRO A 40 -9.67 -3.02 11.41
C PRO A 40 -8.41 -3.76 11.84
N CYS A 41 -8.09 -4.83 11.13
CA CYS A 41 -6.86 -5.58 11.28
C CYS A 41 -6.19 -5.75 9.90
N PHE A 42 -4.92 -5.35 9.82
CA PHE A 42 -4.18 -5.20 8.56
C PHE A 42 -3.16 -6.31 8.36
N GLY A 43 -3.30 -7.08 7.30
CA GLY A 43 -2.43 -8.21 6.98
C GLY A 43 -1.82 -8.11 5.60
N VAL A 44 -0.96 -9.06 5.28
CA VAL A 44 -0.41 -9.27 3.94
C VAL A 44 -1.13 -10.41 3.23
N PRO A 45 -1.16 -10.45 1.89
CA PRO A 45 -1.67 -11.61 1.16
C PRO A 45 -0.97 -12.89 1.60
N ALA A 46 -1.69 -14.01 1.46
CA ALA A 46 -1.09 -15.31 1.74
C ALA A 46 0.16 -15.53 0.88
N ALA A 47 1.26 -15.88 1.54
CA ALA A 47 2.46 -16.33 0.86
C ALA A 47 2.18 -17.68 0.15
N ARG A 48 2.91 -18.01 -0.91
CA ARG A 48 2.77 -19.33 -1.53
C ARG A 48 3.33 -20.38 -0.58
N GLU A 49 2.90 -21.62 -0.75
CA GLU A 49 3.44 -22.74 0.02
C GLU A 49 4.98 -22.78 -0.10
N GLY A 50 5.66 -22.81 1.04
CA GLY A 50 7.12 -22.78 1.13
C GLY A 50 7.77 -21.38 1.10
N ASP A 51 7.03 -20.32 0.81
CA ASP A 51 7.53 -18.95 0.96
C ASP A 51 7.60 -18.58 2.44
N ALA A 52 8.70 -17.94 2.86
CA ALA A 52 8.76 -17.37 4.20
C ALA A 52 7.77 -16.18 4.34
N PRO A 53 7.22 -15.95 5.53
CA PRO A 53 6.29 -14.85 5.78
C PRO A 53 6.96 -13.46 5.62
N ALA A 54 6.13 -12.44 5.34
CA ALA A 54 6.62 -11.08 5.19
C ALA A 54 6.93 -10.47 6.56
N LYS A 55 8.07 -9.78 6.65
CA LYS A 55 8.48 -9.01 7.82
C LYS A 55 8.05 -7.56 7.64
N ILE A 56 7.31 -7.03 8.60
CA ILE A 56 6.73 -5.69 8.54
C ILE A 56 7.54 -4.72 9.40
N THR A 57 8.01 -3.65 8.79
CA THR A 57 8.78 -2.59 9.47
C THR A 57 7.86 -1.44 9.91
N GLY A 58 6.68 -1.30 9.31
CA GLY A 58 5.68 -0.36 9.79
C GLY A 58 4.33 -0.43 9.07
N VAL A 59 3.38 0.31 9.63
CA VAL A 59 2.01 0.47 9.13
C VAL A 59 1.55 1.91 9.34
N SER A 60 0.84 2.47 8.37
CA SER A 60 0.15 3.75 8.49
C SER A 60 -1.29 3.63 8.02
N VAL A 61 -2.18 4.39 8.66
CA VAL A 61 -3.57 4.55 8.25
C VAL A 61 -3.83 6.02 8.00
N MET A 62 -4.50 6.32 6.89
CA MET A 62 -4.80 7.67 6.43
C MET A 62 -6.28 7.78 6.04
N GLU A 63 -6.87 8.95 6.20
CA GLU A 63 -8.17 9.26 5.59
C GLU A 63 -7.98 9.54 4.08
N VAL A 64 -8.81 8.93 3.24
CA VAL A 64 -8.76 9.16 1.79
C VAL A 64 -9.23 10.58 1.48
N GLY A 65 -8.42 11.32 0.74
CA GLY A 65 -8.72 12.70 0.35
C GLY A 65 -8.27 13.78 1.35
N SER A 66 -7.57 13.41 2.43
CA SER A 66 -7.04 14.36 3.43
C SER A 66 -5.63 14.89 3.15
N GLY A 67 -5.04 14.56 1.99
CA GLY A 67 -3.66 14.94 1.65
C GLY A 67 -2.58 13.95 2.12
N GLY A 68 -2.97 12.76 2.61
CA GLY A 68 -2.04 11.65 2.89
C GLY A 68 -1.33 11.70 4.25
N ALA A 69 -1.78 12.56 5.17
CA ALA A 69 -1.30 12.53 6.54
C ALA A 69 -1.81 11.27 7.27
N ALA A 70 -0.90 10.55 7.93
CA ALA A 70 -1.26 9.41 8.76
C ALA A 70 -2.04 9.87 10.00
N ILE A 71 -3.21 9.26 10.22
CA ILE A 71 -4.00 9.43 11.45
C ILE A 71 -3.57 8.42 12.53
N TRP A 72 -2.86 7.38 12.13
CA TRP A 72 -2.19 6.42 12.99
C TRP A 72 -1.01 5.84 12.24
N GLU A 73 0.12 5.70 12.92
CA GLU A 73 1.33 5.11 12.36
C GLU A 73 2.06 4.31 13.43
N ARG A 74 2.62 3.18 13.01
CA ARG A 74 3.61 2.41 13.77
C ARG A 74 4.81 2.15 12.90
N ASP A 75 5.98 2.53 13.41
CA ASP A 75 7.27 2.22 12.80
C ASP A 75 8.06 1.42 13.83
N PHE A 76 8.14 0.11 13.63
CA PHE A 76 8.78 -0.80 14.59
C PHE A 76 10.26 -0.52 14.73
N LEU A 77 10.93 -0.08 13.66
CA LEU A 77 12.35 0.25 13.68
C LEU A 77 12.59 1.53 14.47
N ARG A 78 11.80 2.57 14.22
CA ARG A 78 11.88 3.85 14.94
C ARG A 78 11.53 3.69 16.42
N ASP A 79 10.55 2.85 16.72
CA ASP A 79 10.09 2.59 18.09
C ASP A 79 11.01 1.61 18.85
N GLY A 80 12.06 1.08 18.21
CA GLY A 80 12.96 0.08 18.80
C GLY A 80 12.27 -1.24 19.16
N GLN A 81 11.16 -1.56 18.49
CA GLN A 81 10.36 -2.75 18.71
C GLN A 81 10.74 -3.87 17.73
N ALA A 82 10.46 -5.11 18.12
CA ALA A 82 10.62 -6.24 17.21
C ALA A 82 9.65 -6.11 16.02
N GLU A 83 10.19 -6.29 14.81
CA GLU A 83 9.40 -6.29 13.57
C GLU A 83 8.54 -7.56 13.50
N PRO A 84 7.20 -7.44 13.44
CA PRO A 84 6.35 -8.61 13.32
C PRO A 84 6.52 -9.26 11.95
N THR A 85 6.43 -10.57 11.96
CA THR A 85 6.38 -11.39 10.76
C THR A 85 4.95 -11.88 10.61
N LEU A 86 4.27 -11.53 9.53
CA LEU A 86 2.85 -11.81 9.38
C LEU A 86 2.61 -13.06 8.53
N ALA A 87 2.06 -14.09 9.16
CA ALA A 87 1.41 -15.21 8.48
C ALA A 87 0.02 -14.81 7.93
N PRO A 88 -0.61 -15.62 7.05
CA PRO A 88 -1.87 -15.24 6.38
C PRO A 88 -3.06 -14.94 7.31
N ASP A 89 -3.08 -15.53 8.50
CA ASP A 89 -4.10 -15.35 9.54
C ASP A 89 -3.76 -14.22 10.51
N GLN A 90 -2.50 -13.80 10.57
CA GLN A 90 -2.02 -12.73 11.43
C GLN A 90 -2.21 -11.34 10.80
N CYS A 91 -2.42 -10.34 11.64
CA CYS A 91 -2.58 -8.97 11.21
C CYS A 91 -2.27 -7.99 12.35
N LEU A 92 -2.03 -6.73 11.97
CA LEU A 92 -1.81 -5.62 12.89
C LEU A 92 -3.14 -4.92 13.14
N ARG A 93 -3.59 -4.92 14.40
CA ARG A 93 -4.84 -4.27 14.78
C ARG A 93 -4.66 -2.76 14.85
N TYR A 94 -5.62 -2.01 14.32
CA TYR A 94 -5.62 -0.55 14.39
C TYR A 94 -5.63 -0.08 15.84
N GLY A 95 -4.67 0.79 16.18
CA GLY A 95 -4.51 1.34 17.53
C GLY A 95 -3.69 0.51 18.50
N ASP A 96 -3.19 -0.66 18.09
CA ASP A 96 -2.28 -1.44 18.91
C ASP A 96 -0.87 -0.83 18.90
N GLY A 97 -0.48 -0.21 20.01
CA GLY A 97 0.79 0.47 20.20
C GLY A 97 0.84 1.88 19.60
N GLY A 98 2.04 2.45 19.57
CA GLY A 98 2.24 3.89 19.33
C GLY A 98 2.30 4.67 20.65
N THR A 99 2.67 5.95 20.59
CA THR A 99 2.82 6.80 21.78
C THR A 99 1.50 7.40 22.27
N SER A 100 0.46 7.39 21.44
CA SER A 100 -0.88 7.87 21.76
C SER A 100 -1.97 7.02 21.10
N PRO A 101 -3.17 6.92 21.71
CA PRO A 101 -4.31 6.25 21.08
C PRO A 101 -4.69 6.97 19.79
N PRO A 102 -4.96 6.26 18.69
CA PRO A 102 -5.38 6.91 17.46
C PRO A 102 -6.81 7.45 17.56
N PRO A 103 -7.21 8.38 16.68
CA PRO A 103 -8.59 8.83 16.61
C PRO A 103 -9.51 7.67 16.26
N ARG A 104 -10.76 7.76 16.76
CA ARG A 104 -11.82 6.82 16.39
C ARG A 104 -12.14 6.97 14.90
N LEU A 105 -12.14 5.86 14.18
CA LEU A 105 -12.58 5.80 12.79
C LEU A 105 -14.09 6.04 12.72
N GLN A 106 -14.50 6.88 11.77
CA GLN A 106 -15.86 7.40 11.70
C GLN A 106 -16.67 6.69 10.61
N PRO A 107 -17.93 6.31 10.89
CA PRO A 107 -18.83 5.82 9.84
C PRO A 107 -18.95 6.81 8.67
N GLY A 108 -19.04 6.28 7.45
CA GLY A 108 -19.15 7.06 6.21
C GLY A 108 -17.80 7.59 5.68
N LYS A 109 -16.72 7.45 6.45
CA LYS A 109 -15.36 7.79 6.02
C LYS A 109 -14.67 6.63 5.31
N ARG A 110 -13.72 7.02 4.46
CA ARG A 110 -12.89 6.13 3.64
C ARG A 110 -11.44 6.26 4.08
N TYR A 111 -10.76 5.13 4.13
CA TYR A 111 -9.42 5.03 4.67
C TYR A 111 -8.53 4.21 3.75
N GLN A 112 -7.24 4.51 3.82
CA GLN A 112 -6.17 3.73 3.23
C GLN A 112 -5.28 3.22 4.35
N VAL A 113 -4.81 1.99 4.21
CA VAL A 113 -3.69 1.46 4.99
C VAL A 113 -2.51 1.21 4.06
N GLU A 114 -1.32 1.54 4.55
CA GLU A 114 -0.05 1.15 3.92
C GLU A 114 0.76 0.36 4.93
N LEU A 115 1.16 -0.87 4.56
CA LEU A 115 2.15 -1.65 5.28
C LEU A 115 3.45 -1.62 4.49
N TRP A 116 4.58 -1.36 5.13
CA TRP A 116 5.89 -1.47 4.51
C TRP A 116 6.78 -2.44 5.27
N GLY A 117 7.66 -3.08 4.52
CA GLY A 117 8.58 -4.08 5.06
C GLY A 117 9.31 -4.82 3.97
N SER A 118 9.58 -6.09 4.21
CA SER A 118 10.25 -6.97 3.26
C SER A 118 9.50 -8.29 3.11
N ALA A 119 9.50 -8.82 1.89
CA ALA A 119 9.10 -10.19 1.63
C ALA A 119 10.28 -10.98 1.08
N PRO A 120 10.38 -12.28 1.36
CA PRO A 120 11.39 -13.13 0.77
C PRO A 120 11.36 -13.06 -0.75
N ALA A 121 12.54 -13.06 -1.36
CA ALA A 121 12.69 -13.24 -2.78
C ALA A 121 12.93 -14.71 -3.10
N LYS A 122 12.46 -15.18 -4.26
CA LYS A 122 12.74 -16.55 -4.74
C LYS A 122 14.24 -16.85 -4.82
N ARG A 123 15.07 -15.83 -5.07
CA ARG A 123 16.54 -15.88 -5.06
C ARG A 123 17.09 -14.56 -4.56
N GLY A 124 18.14 -14.62 -3.74
CA GLY A 124 18.84 -13.43 -3.23
C GLY A 124 18.21 -12.84 -1.96
N ALA A 125 18.57 -11.59 -1.66
CA ALA A 125 18.13 -10.91 -0.45
C ALA A 125 16.60 -10.67 -0.44
N PRO A 126 15.98 -10.59 0.76
CA PRO A 126 14.61 -10.11 0.91
C PRO A 126 14.42 -8.77 0.20
N GLN A 127 13.28 -8.59 -0.44
CA GLN A 127 13.00 -7.38 -1.20
C GLN A 127 12.00 -6.51 -0.46
N SER A 128 12.21 -5.20 -0.51
CA SER A 128 11.25 -4.23 0.03
C SER A 128 9.90 -4.36 -0.66
N ARG A 129 8.84 -4.22 0.15
CA ARG A 129 7.44 -4.33 -0.27
C ARG A 129 6.60 -3.25 0.39
N TRP A 130 5.61 -2.80 -0.37
CA TRP A 130 4.53 -1.94 0.06
C TRP A 130 3.22 -2.68 -0.18
N PHE A 131 2.41 -2.83 0.86
CA PHE A 131 1.08 -3.43 0.77
C PHE A 131 0.04 -2.35 1.04
N ASN A 132 -0.78 -2.04 0.04
CA ASN A 132 -1.77 -0.98 0.11
C ASN A 132 -3.16 -1.59 0.20
N GLY A 133 -3.95 -1.15 1.17
CA GLY A 133 -5.34 -1.57 1.34
C GLY A 133 -6.25 -0.35 1.45
N TYR A 134 -7.50 -0.54 1.06
CA TYR A 134 -8.53 0.48 1.22
C TYR A 134 -9.68 -0.12 2.01
N PHE A 135 -10.33 0.70 2.83
CA PHE A 135 -11.48 0.27 3.60
C PHE A 135 -12.36 1.46 3.98
N CYS A 136 -13.53 1.15 4.50
CA CYS A 136 -14.44 2.14 5.07
C CYS A 136 -15.08 1.59 6.33
N VAL A 137 -15.52 2.52 7.17
CA VAL A 137 -16.36 2.21 8.31
C VAL A 137 -17.79 2.53 7.92
N VAL A 138 -18.69 1.58 8.09
CA VAL A 138 -20.12 1.76 7.79
C VAL A 138 -20.93 1.67 9.08
N ASP A 139 -21.99 2.47 9.13
CA ASP A 139 -22.99 2.35 10.20
C ASP A 139 -23.99 1.26 9.79
N SER A 140 -24.05 0.21 10.60
CA SER A 140 -24.96 -0.92 10.41
C SER A 140 -26.10 -0.93 11.43
N GLY A 141 -26.46 0.22 12.01
CA GLY A 141 -27.54 0.33 13.00
C GLY A 141 -27.19 -0.33 14.34
N GLY A 142 -25.89 -0.43 14.64
CA GLY A 142 -25.33 -1.17 15.77
C GLY A 142 -23.84 -0.86 15.92
N ALA A 143 -23.01 -1.87 16.16
CA ALA A 143 -21.55 -1.68 16.15
C ALA A 143 -21.08 -1.30 14.74
N PRO A 144 -20.17 -0.29 14.58
CA PRO A 144 -19.60 0.04 13.29
C PRO A 144 -18.90 -1.17 12.67
N THR A 145 -19.11 -1.36 11.37
CA THR A 145 -18.51 -2.47 10.62
C THR A 145 -17.43 -1.96 9.68
N VAL A 146 -16.37 -2.76 9.51
CA VAL A 146 -15.23 -2.44 8.65
C VAL A 146 -15.37 -3.22 7.35
N ASN A 147 -15.55 -2.50 6.25
CA ASN A 147 -15.65 -3.09 4.92
C ASN A 147 -14.36 -2.86 4.14
N ALA A 148 -13.68 -3.95 3.79
CA ALA A 148 -12.54 -3.91 2.88
C ALA A 148 -13.00 -3.48 1.48
N VAL A 149 -12.23 -2.60 0.84
CA VAL A 149 -12.49 -2.10 -0.50
C VAL A 149 -11.51 -2.75 -1.46
N LEU A 150 -12.05 -3.52 -2.39
CA LEU A 150 -11.26 -4.22 -3.39
C LEU A 150 -10.94 -3.29 -4.56
N GLN A 151 -9.74 -3.45 -5.11
CA GLN A 151 -9.38 -2.86 -6.38
C GLN A 151 -9.78 -3.81 -7.51
N GLY A 152 -10.56 -3.32 -8.46
CA GLY A 152 -10.90 -4.07 -9.67
C GLY A 152 -9.67 -4.28 -10.56
N ARG A 153 -9.77 -5.21 -11.52
CA ARG A 153 -8.71 -5.43 -12.53
C ARG A 153 -8.43 -4.19 -13.38
N ASP A 154 -9.40 -3.28 -13.45
CA ASP A 154 -9.34 -1.96 -14.09
C ASP A 154 -8.62 -0.90 -13.25
N GLY A 155 -8.11 -1.27 -12.06
CA GLY A 155 -7.49 -0.34 -11.12
C GLY A 155 -8.49 0.50 -10.31
N THR A 156 -9.79 0.37 -10.55
CA THR A 156 -10.82 1.17 -9.88
C THR A 156 -11.17 0.58 -8.52
N LEU A 157 -11.18 1.42 -7.48
CA LEU A 157 -11.61 1.03 -6.14
C LEU A 157 -13.13 0.89 -6.07
N ARG A 158 -13.59 -0.27 -5.60
CA ARG A 158 -15.01 -0.63 -5.45
C ARG A 158 -15.59 -0.06 -4.15
N TRP A 159 -15.70 1.26 -4.10
CA TRP A 159 -16.24 2.00 -2.94
C TRP A 159 -17.75 1.78 -2.71
N ASP A 160 -18.44 1.12 -3.63
CA ASP A 160 -19.83 0.66 -3.48
C ASP A 160 -20.01 -0.27 -2.26
N ALA A 161 -18.97 -1.00 -1.87
CA ALA A 161 -18.93 -1.77 -0.62
C ALA A 161 -19.16 -0.92 0.65
N CYS A 162 -19.01 0.40 0.56
CA CYS A 162 -19.23 1.34 1.65
C CYS A 162 -20.67 1.88 1.71
N GLY A 163 -21.53 1.48 0.78
CA GLY A 163 -22.87 2.02 0.62
C GLY A 163 -22.90 3.46 0.10
N SER A 164 -24.11 3.94 -0.20
CA SER A 164 -24.38 5.28 -0.76
C SER A 164 -24.10 6.43 0.21
N ALA A 165 -23.91 6.15 1.50
CA ALA A 165 -23.56 7.15 2.52
C ALA A 165 -22.06 7.52 2.54
N ALA A 166 -21.21 6.78 1.83
CA ALA A 166 -19.77 7.04 1.82
C ALA A 166 -19.45 8.29 0.98
N GLN A 167 -18.79 9.28 1.59
CA GLN A 167 -18.52 10.58 0.95
C GLN A 167 -17.79 10.42 -0.40
N PRO A 168 -18.18 11.16 -1.47
CA PRO A 168 -17.47 11.12 -2.74
C PRO A 168 -15.99 11.46 -2.54
N VAL A 169 -15.08 10.79 -3.25
CA VAL A 169 -13.69 11.24 -3.32
C VAL A 169 -13.72 12.60 -4.01
N GLY A 170 -13.28 13.65 -3.31
CA GLY A 170 -13.13 14.98 -3.91
C GLY A 170 -12.31 14.83 -5.20
N ARG A 171 -12.87 15.22 -6.34
CA ARG A 171 -12.15 15.24 -7.62
C ARG A 171 -10.95 16.16 -7.44
N ALA A 172 -9.75 15.60 -7.38
CA ALA A 172 -8.54 16.40 -7.51
C ALA A 172 -8.63 17.17 -8.84
N GLY A 173 -8.58 18.50 -8.74
CA GLY A 173 -8.58 19.39 -9.89
C GLY A 173 -7.41 19.04 -10.82
N ARG A 174 -7.69 19.09 -12.12
CA ARG A 174 -6.70 18.95 -13.19
C ARG A 174 -5.67 20.07 -13.14
#